data_AF-A0A840D7I9-F1
#
_entry.id   AF-A0A840D7I9-F1
#
_cell.length_a   1.000
_cell.length_b   1.000
_cell.length_c   1.000
_cell.angle_alpha   90.00
_cell.angle_beta   90.00
_cell.angle_gamma   90.00
#
_symmetry.space_group_name_H-M   'P 1'
#
loop_
_entity.id
_entity.type
_entity.pdbx_description
1 polymer ?
#
loop_
_entity_poly.entity_id
_entity_poly.type
_entity_poly.pdbx_seq_one_letter_code
_entity_poly.pdbx_strand_id
1 'polypeptide(L)'
;MKHVFILFLLFWSVASCSDNNDSVDAESSKYAVNVKDDIGHFNIATGELVLRSGQIVSESLSSIESFQSKIGLFSTTTFYLDGSSVFESIPMQLQYSSLVHNDLVLVIIDTKYYLLDGYPSLESLGANKLESEKVRNENFEKRKANWTKFLNYLRDAGKIVE
;
A
#
# COMPACT_ATOMS: atom_id res chain seq x y z
N MET A 1 18.20 -56.46 29.58
CA MET A 1 17.49 -55.38 30.29
C MET A 1 16.15 -55.15 29.60
N LYS A 2 15.08 -55.29 30.37
CA LYS A 2 13.72 -54.75 30.21
C LYS A 2 13.00 -54.94 28.86
N HIS A 3 12.22 -56.03 28.84
CA HIS A 3 10.80 -56.11 28.51
C HIS A 3 10.21 -55.06 27.56
N VAL A 4 9.88 -55.57 26.36
CA VAL A 4 8.80 -55.10 25.48
C VAL A 4 7.47 -55.20 26.24
N PHE A 5 6.73 -54.10 26.31
CA PHE A 5 5.36 -54.04 26.88
C PHE A 5 4.52 -53.16 25.93
N ILE A 6 3.79 -53.80 25.02
CA ILE A 6 2.32 -53.98 25.01
C ILE A 6 1.55 -52.67 24.85
N LEU A 7 1.01 -52.53 23.63
CA LEU A 7 0.01 -51.59 23.19
C LEU A 7 -1.39 -52.14 23.55
N PHE A 8 -2.11 -51.51 24.47
CA PHE A 8 -3.55 -51.67 24.79
C PHE A 8 -3.88 -50.48 25.73
N LEU A 9 -4.95 -49.69 25.67
CA LEU A 9 -6.14 -49.53 24.83
C LEU A 9 -6.94 -48.38 25.52
N LEU A 10 -7.83 -47.70 24.78
CA LEU A 10 -9.12 -47.11 25.23
C LEU A 10 -9.20 -45.65 25.74
N PHE A 11 -10.06 -44.91 25.00
CA PHE A 11 -11.06 -43.89 25.41
C PHE A 11 -10.54 -42.59 26.08
N TRP A 12 -11.00 -41.38 25.77
CA TRP A 12 -12.30 -40.89 25.30
C TRP A 12 -12.14 -39.61 24.45
N SER A 13 -13.09 -39.40 23.55
CA SER A 13 -13.44 -38.08 23.03
C SER A 13 -13.79 -37.13 24.19
N VAL A 14 -13.13 -35.99 24.26
CA VAL A 14 -13.82 -34.74 24.55
C VAL A 14 -13.76 -33.92 23.27
N ALA A 15 -14.90 -33.84 22.59
CA ALA A 15 -15.14 -32.77 21.66
C ALA A 15 -15.06 -31.47 22.46
N SER A 16 -13.96 -30.74 22.31
CA SER A 16 -13.97 -29.30 22.49
C SER A 16 -13.96 -28.74 21.08
N CYS A 17 -15.14 -28.39 20.58
CA CYS A 17 -15.24 -27.39 19.53
C CYS A 17 -14.65 -26.11 20.12
N SER A 18 -13.36 -25.89 19.93
CA SER A 18 -12.85 -24.53 19.92
C SER A 18 -13.02 -24.08 18.48
N ASP A 19 -14.15 -23.44 18.20
CA ASP A 19 -14.29 -22.54 17.07
C ASP A 19 -13.27 -21.41 17.25
N ASN A 20 -11.99 -21.72 17.06
CA ASN A 20 -11.01 -20.70 16.74
C ASN A 20 -11.11 -20.57 15.23
N ASN A 21 -12.21 -19.94 14.85
CA ASN A 21 -12.25 -19.12 13.65
C ASN A 21 -11.18 -18.06 13.91
N ASP A 22 -9.91 -18.41 13.66
CA ASP A 22 -8.87 -17.44 13.40
C ASP A 22 -9.34 -16.77 12.10
N SER A 23 -10.26 -15.82 12.27
CA SER A 23 -10.42 -14.76 11.32
C SER A 23 -9.03 -14.20 11.16
N VAL A 24 -8.41 -14.52 10.02
CA VAL A 24 -7.31 -13.73 9.49
C VAL A 24 -7.85 -12.32 9.48
N ASP A 25 -7.50 -11.55 10.51
CA ASP A 25 -7.98 -10.20 10.69
C ASP A 25 -7.65 -9.45 9.41
N ALA A 26 -8.71 -9.00 8.75
CA ALA A 26 -8.63 -8.17 7.56
C ALA A 26 -8.14 -6.77 7.97
N GLU A 27 -6.88 -6.66 8.43
CA GLU A 27 -6.20 -5.39 8.68
C GLU A 27 -5.78 -4.69 7.37
N SER A 28 -6.18 -5.20 6.20
CA SER A 28 -5.80 -4.65 4.89
C SER A 28 -6.54 -3.37 4.47
N SER A 29 -7.27 -2.69 5.36
CA SER A 29 -8.08 -1.51 4.99
C SER A 29 -8.04 -0.35 5.99
N LYS A 30 -6.94 -0.17 6.73
CA LYS A 30 -6.81 0.99 7.63
C LYS A 30 -6.64 2.34 6.88
N TYR A 31 -6.17 2.31 5.64
CA TYR A 31 -5.87 3.52 4.87
C TYR A 31 -6.67 3.53 3.55
N ALA A 32 -7.59 4.48 3.45
CA ALA A 32 -8.40 4.72 2.26
C ALA A 32 -8.35 6.21 1.91
N VAL A 33 -8.28 6.51 0.62
CA VAL A 33 -8.27 7.88 0.10
C VAL A 33 -9.50 8.08 -0.76
N ASN A 34 -10.44 8.89 -0.29
CA ASN A 34 -11.50 9.43 -1.10
C ASN A 34 -10.95 10.61 -1.91
N VAL A 35 -10.81 10.43 -3.22
CA VAL A 35 -10.19 11.42 -4.12
C VAL A 35 -10.95 12.76 -4.10
N LYS A 36 -12.27 12.72 -3.91
CA LYS A 36 -13.12 13.92 -3.88
C LYS A 36 -12.92 14.71 -2.60
N ASP A 37 -12.86 14.04 -1.47
CA ASP A 37 -12.96 14.71 -0.18
C ASP A 37 -11.57 14.90 0.46
N ASP A 38 -10.65 13.97 0.23
CA ASP A 38 -9.35 13.96 0.90
C ASP A 38 -8.26 14.66 0.09
N ILE A 39 -8.34 14.68 -1.25
CA ILE A 39 -7.30 15.31 -2.06
C ILE A 39 -7.55 16.82 -2.17
N GLY A 40 -6.54 17.59 -1.75
CA GLY A 40 -6.48 19.04 -1.92
C GLY A 40 -6.08 19.39 -3.34
N HIS A 41 -4.88 18.97 -3.73
CA HIS A 41 -4.36 19.08 -5.09
C HIS A 41 -3.36 17.97 -5.41
N PHE A 42 -3.12 17.76 -6.71
CA PHE A 42 -2.13 16.83 -7.24
C PHE A 42 -1.26 17.57 -8.26
N ASN A 43 0.05 17.58 -8.01
CA ASN A 43 1.02 18.10 -8.96
C ASN A 43 1.33 17.03 -10.00
N ILE A 44 0.90 17.25 -11.24
CA ILE A 44 1.04 16.25 -12.30
C ILE A 44 2.49 16.04 -12.76
N ALA A 45 3.35 17.05 -12.61
CA ALA A 45 4.75 16.99 -13.03
C ALA A 45 5.61 16.18 -12.05
N THR A 46 5.30 16.25 -10.76
CA THR A 46 6.11 15.64 -9.68
C THR A 46 5.45 14.42 -9.03
N GLY A 47 4.14 14.26 -9.20
CA GLY A 47 3.35 13.28 -8.46
C GLY A 47 3.06 13.66 -7.01
N GLU A 48 3.40 14.88 -6.57
CA GLU A 48 3.10 15.36 -5.21
C GLU A 48 1.58 15.40 -4.98
N LEU A 49 1.14 14.73 -3.92
CA LEU A 49 -0.25 14.63 -3.51
C LEU A 49 -0.43 15.36 -2.19
N VAL A 50 -1.21 16.44 -2.20
CA VAL A 50 -1.56 17.16 -0.99
C VAL A 50 -2.96 16.77 -0.55
N LEU A 51 -3.08 16.32 0.69
CA LEU A 51 -4.33 15.91 1.33
C LEU A 51 -4.91 17.08 2.16
N ARG A 52 -6.24 17.23 2.18
CA ARG A 52 -6.97 18.32 2.86
C ARG A 52 -6.97 18.19 4.37
N SER A 53 -7.06 16.95 4.86
CA SER A 53 -6.76 16.61 6.24
C SER A 53 -5.45 15.83 6.22
N GLY A 54 -4.60 16.00 7.23
CA GLY A 54 -3.35 15.24 7.35
C GLY A 54 -3.55 13.74 7.61
N GLN A 55 -4.63 13.12 7.13
CA GLN A 55 -5.19 11.87 7.64
C GLN A 55 -4.44 10.58 7.30
N ILE A 56 -3.47 10.57 6.39
CA ILE A 56 -2.64 9.37 6.26
C ILE A 56 -1.59 9.35 7.39
N VAL A 57 -1.04 10.51 7.77
CA VAL A 57 -0.13 10.69 8.91
C VAL A 57 -0.24 12.12 9.43
N SER A 58 -1.08 12.33 10.45
CA SER A 58 -1.04 13.58 11.22
C SER A 58 -0.17 13.37 12.45
N GLU A 59 0.64 14.38 12.74
CA GLU A 59 1.53 14.53 13.89
C GLU A 59 2.85 13.76 13.79
N SER A 60 3.87 14.54 13.41
CA SER A 60 5.30 14.36 13.71
C SER A 60 5.80 12.92 13.58
N LEU A 61 6.18 12.52 12.37
CA LEU A 61 7.12 11.42 12.16
C LEU A 61 8.51 11.90 12.58
N SER A 62 8.75 11.99 13.89
CA SER A 62 10.07 12.31 14.43
C SER A 62 11.09 11.18 14.16
N SER A 63 10.63 9.99 13.72
CA SER A 63 11.48 8.86 13.34
C SER A 63 10.79 7.87 12.39
N ILE A 64 11.60 7.15 11.60
CA ILE A 64 11.20 6.03 10.73
C ILE A 64 10.48 4.93 11.54
N GLU A 65 10.93 4.66 12.76
CA GLU A 65 10.33 3.67 13.65
C GLU A 65 8.89 4.03 14.05
N SER A 66 8.61 5.32 14.31
CA SER A 66 7.26 5.78 14.63
C SER A 66 6.32 5.59 13.43
N PHE A 67 6.78 5.87 12.22
CA PHE A 67 6.01 5.61 11.01
C PHE A 67 5.74 4.12 10.82
N GLN A 68 6.78 3.28 10.89
CA GLN A 68 6.65 1.84 10.72
C GLN A 68 5.73 1.21 11.78
N SER A 69 5.75 1.72 13.01
CA SER A 69 4.83 1.29 14.07
C SER A 69 3.37 1.72 13.85
N LYS A 70 3.14 2.89 13.24
CA LYS A 70 1.78 3.46 13.04
C LYS A 70 1.13 2.90 11.78
N ILE A 71 1.89 2.91 10.68
CA ILE A 71 1.39 2.50 9.37
C ILE A 71 1.54 1.01 9.19
N GLY A 72 2.64 0.40 9.63
CA GLY A 72 2.98 -1.01 9.33
C GLY A 72 3.99 -1.09 8.19
N LEU A 73 4.81 -2.14 8.18
CA LEU A 73 5.93 -2.28 7.22
C LEU A 73 5.46 -2.56 5.78
N PHE A 74 4.23 -3.07 5.62
CA PHE A 74 3.66 -3.56 4.34
C PHE A 74 2.30 -2.96 4.04
N SER A 75 2.10 -1.74 4.50
CA SER A 75 0.77 -1.15 4.48
C SER A 75 0.42 -0.67 3.09
N THR A 76 -0.84 -0.83 2.77
CA THR A 76 -1.41 -0.44 1.49
C THR A 76 -2.52 0.56 1.71
N THR A 77 -2.81 1.32 0.66
CA THR A 77 -3.93 2.24 0.61
C THR A 77 -4.76 1.99 -0.64
N THR A 78 -6.06 2.24 -0.55
CA THR A 78 -6.98 2.16 -1.70
C THR A 78 -7.53 3.55 -1.99
N PHE A 79 -7.51 3.95 -3.27
CA PHE A 79 -8.08 5.20 -3.74
C PHE A 79 -9.48 4.95 -4.30
N TYR A 80 -10.42 5.81 -3.92
CA TYR A 80 -11.83 5.72 -4.32
C TYR A 80 -12.28 6.97 -5.07
N LEU A 81 -12.98 6.75 -6.19
CA LEU A 81 -13.74 7.75 -6.94
C LEU A 81 -15.23 7.45 -6.74
N ASP A 82 -15.96 8.34 -6.09
CA ASP A 82 -17.41 8.22 -5.84
C ASP A 82 -17.82 6.83 -5.28
N GLY A 83 -17.03 6.29 -4.35
CA GLY A 83 -17.29 5.00 -3.71
C GLY A 83 -16.79 3.77 -4.50
N SER A 84 -16.29 3.93 -5.72
CA SER A 84 -15.65 2.86 -6.49
C SER A 84 -14.13 2.94 -6.40
N SER A 85 -13.45 1.81 -6.21
CA SER A 85 -11.99 1.77 -6.20
C SER A 85 -11.43 2.12 -7.59
N VAL A 86 -10.45 3.04 -7.62
CA VAL A 86 -9.68 3.37 -8.83
C VAL A 86 -8.28 2.76 -8.77
N PHE A 87 -7.69 2.70 -7.58
CA PHE A 87 -6.42 2.04 -7.31
C PHE A 87 -6.56 1.23 -6.03
N GLU A 88 -6.27 -0.06 -6.08
CA GLU A 88 -6.43 -0.97 -4.94
C GLU A 88 -5.08 -1.42 -4.41
N SER A 89 -4.97 -1.51 -3.08
CA SER A 89 -3.81 -2.06 -2.39
C SER A 89 -2.48 -1.42 -2.82
N ILE A 90 -2.46 -0.10 -3.01
CA ILE A 90 -1.26 0.65 -3.39
C ILE A 90 -0.27 0.64 -2.23
N PRO A 91 0.96 0.11 -2.41
CA PRO A 91 1.95 0.09 -1.35
C PRO A 91 2.26 1.50 -0.86
N MET A 92 2.40 1.64 0.45
CA MET A 92 2.85 2.86 1.11
C MET A 92 4.31 2.71 1.51
N GLN A 93 5.16 3.66 1.12
CA GLN A 93 6.60 3.49 1.23
C GLN A 93 7.31 4.74 1.74
N LEU A 94 8.16 4.60 2.75
CA LEU A 94 9.14 5.65 3.10
C LEU A 94 10.29 5.71 2.10
N GLN A 95 10.84 6.92 1.91
CA GLN A 95 11.99 7.16 1.03
C GLN A 95 13.18 6.20 1.26
N TYR A 96 13.46 5.85 2.52
CA TYR A 96 14.67 5.07 2.85
C TYR A 96 14.55 3.55 2.61
N SER A 97 13.50 3.11 1.93
CA SER A 97 13.32 1.71 1.59
C SER A 97 14.21 1.26 0.44
N SER A 98 14.80 0.08 0.59
CA SER A 98 15.50 -0.62 -0.48
C SER A 98 14.57 -1.44 -1.39
N LEU A 99 13.25 -1.41 -1.15
CA LEU A 99 12.28 -2.17 -1.94
C LEU A 99 12.03 -1.49 -3.28
N VAL A 100 12.06 -2.30 -4.34
CA VAL A 100 11.74 -1.89 -5.71
C VAL A 100 10.32 -2.34 -6.03
N HIS A 101 9.41 -1.39 -6.23
CA HIS A 101 7.98 -1.70 -6.43
C HIS A 101 7.58 -1.82 -7.90
N ASN A 102 8.29 -1.16 -8.83
CA ASN A 102 8.03 -1.20 -10.29
C ASN A 102 6.54 -1.02 -10.71
N ASP A 103 5.75 -0.42 -9.84
CA ASP A 103 4.31 -0.24 -9.93
C ASP A 103 3.94 1.02 -9.13
N LEU A 104 2.69 1.45 -9.24
CA LEU A 104 2.13 2.58 -8.52
C LEU A 104 2.33 2.41 -7.01
N VAL A 105 2.89 3.44 -6.38
CA VAL A 105 3.26 3.43 -4.97
C VAL A 105 3.04 4.82 -4.38
N LEU A 106 2.53 4.87 -3.16
CA LEU A 106 2.42 6.09 -2.37
C LEU A 106 3.69 6.24 -1.54
N VAL A 107 4.59 7.12 -1.98
CA VAL A 107 5.86 7.39 -1.31
C VAL A 107 5.72 8.56 -0.36
N ILE A 108 6.31 8.43 0.81
CA ILE A 108 6.32 9.45 1.85
C ILE A 108 7.77 9.90 2.05
N ILE A 109 7.99 11.18 1.74
CA ILE A 109 9.28 11.85 1.87
C ILE A 109 9.08 12.98 2.86
N ASP A 110 9.76 12.88 4.01
CA ASP A 110 9.53 13.73 5.17
C ASP A 110 8.05 13.75 5.60
N THR A 111 7.33 14.82 5.27
CA THR A 111 5.89 14.99 5.57
C THR A 111 5.03 15.10 4.32
N LYS A 112 5.59 14.81 3.14
CA LYS A 112 4.94 14.95 1.84
C LYS A 112 4.62 13.58 1.24
N TYR A 113 3.52 13.52 0.51
CA TYR A 113 3.06 12.31 -0.17
C TYR A 113 3.29 12.45 -1.68
N TYR A 114 3.72 11.37 -2.30
CA TYR A 114 3.98 11.30 -3.74
C TYR A 114 3.37 10.02 -4.29
N LEU A 115 2.46 10.13 -5.25
CA LEU A 115 1.90 8.98 -5.94
C LEU A 115 2.72 8.74 -7.21
N LEU A 116 3.62 7.75 -7.17
CA LEU A 116 4.64 7.54 -8.19
C LEU A 116 4.43 6.23 -8.93
N ASP A 117 4.67 6.23 -10.25
CA ASP A 117 4.66 5.01 -11.07
C ASP A 117 6.00 4.27 -10.98
N GLY A 118 6.21 3.68 -9.81
CA GLY A 118 7.43 2.97 -9.45
C GLY A 118 8.33 3.76 -8.51
N TYR A 119 8.89 3.02 -7.54
CA TYR A 119 9.90 3.49 -6.61
C TYR A 119 11.01 2.43 -6.45
N PRO A 120 12.29 2.81 -6.31
CA PRO A 120 12.85 4.16 -6.41
C PRO A 120 12.81 4.69 -7.86
N SER A 121 13.34 5.89 -8.11
CA SER A 121 13.48 6.41 -9.48
C SER A 121 14.31 5.48 -10.37
N LEU A 122 14.07 5.47 -11.68
CA LEU A 122 14.82 4.63 -12.62
C LEU A 122 16.34 4.91 -12.59
N GLU A 123 16.74 6.14 -12.30
CA GLU A 123 18.14 6.54 -12.20
C GLU A 123 18.86 5.84 -11.04
N SER A 124 18.13 5.52 -9.97
CA SER A 124 18.66 4.85 -8.79
C SER A 124 18.89 3.34 -8.99
N LEU A 125 18.43 2.75 -10.10
CA LEU A 125 18.42 1.30 -10.30
C LEU A 125 19.70 0.75 -10.97
N GLY A 126 20.59 1.62 -11.45
CA GLY A 126 21.85 1.22 -12.07
C GLY A 126 21.66 0.17 -13.17
N ALA A 127 22.30 -0.99 -13.02
CA ALA A 127 22.25 -2.09 -13.99
C ALA A 127 20.84 -2.66 -14.22
N ASN A 128 19.91 -2.53 -13.25
CA ASN A 128 18.55 -3.06 -13.34
C ASN A 128 17.57 -2.10 -14.04
N LYS A 129 18.03 -0.94 -14.51
CA LYS A 129 17.19 0.11 -15.08
C LYS A 129 16.33 -0.38 -16.24
N LEU A 130 16.91 -1.08 -17.21
CA LEU A 130 16.21 -1.49 -18.44
C LEU A 130 15.05 -2.45 -18.15
N GLU A 131 15.28 -3.45 -17.32
CA GLU A 131 14.24 -4.43 -16.97
C GLU A 131 13.16 -3.76 -16.11
N SER A 132 13.55 -2.90 -15.17
CA SER A 132 12.60 -2.19 -14.31
C SER A 132 11.73 -1.20 -15.10
N GLU A 133 12.31 -0.53 -16.08
CA GLU A 133 11.58 0.36 -17.01
C GLU A 133 10.56 -0.41 -17.84
N LYS A 134 10.94 -1.59 -18.36
CA LYS A 134 10.02 -2.47 -19.08
C LYS A 134 8.83 -2.87 -18.19
N VAL A 135 9.09 -3.36 -16.98
CA VAL A 135 8.04 -3.78 -16.03
C VAL A 135 7.14 -2.61 -15.65
N ARG A 136 7.70 -1.43 -15.39
CA ARG A 136 6.91 -0.21 -15.10
C ARG A 136 6.00 0.16 -16.26
N ASN A 137 6.50 0.16 -17.49
CA ASN A 137 5.69 0.46 -18.67
C ASN A 137 4.54 -0.55 -18.85
N GLU A 138 4.81 -1.84 -18.67
CA GLU A 138 3.77 -2.88 -18.73
C GLU A 138 2.70 -2.68 -17.65
N ASN A 139 3.11 -2.31 -16.44
CA ASN A 139 2.21 -2.07 -15.32
C ASN A 139 1.41 -0.77 -15.50
N PHE A 140 2.04 0.29 -16.00
CA PHE A 140 1.38 1.54 -16.37
C PHE A 140 0.28 1.31 -17.40
N GLU A 141 0.56 0.58 -18.48
CA GLU A 141 -0.44 0.32 -19.52
C GLU A 141 -1.65 -0.47 -18.97
N LYS A 142 -1.43 -1.41 -18.02
CA LYS A 142 -2.55 -2.09 -17.33
C LYS A 142 -3.42 -1.12 -16.51
N ARG A 143 -2.82 -0.10 -15.90
CA ARG A 143 -3.52 0.90 -15.07
C ARG A 143 -3.99 2.14 -15.82
N LYS A 144 -3.59 2.31 -17.08
CA LYS A 144 -3.78 3.55 -17.86
C LYS A 144 -5.20 4.09 -17.87
N ALA A 145 -6.19 3.20 -17.97
CA ALA A 145 -7.60 3.58 -17.91
C ALA A 145 -7.97 4.20 -16.56
N ASN A 146 -7.53 3.59 -15.46
CA ASN A 146 -7.78 4.09 -14.10
C ASN A 146 -6.97 5.36 -13.80
N TRP A 147 -5.72 5.43 -14.29
CA TRP A 147 -4.90 6.63 -14.20
C TRP A 147 -5.56 7.82 -14.92
N THR A 148 -6.07 7.59 -16.13
CA THR A 148 -6.81 8.61 -16.89
C THR A 148 -8.07 9.06 -16.17
N LYS A 149 -8.85 8.13 -15.61
CA LYS A 149 -10.04 8.45 -14.80
C LYS A 149 -9.68 9.32 -13.60
N PHE A 150 -8.65 8.94 -12.85
CA PHE A 150 -8.16 9.69 -11.70
C PHE A 150 -7.77 11.13 -12.08
N LEU A 151 -6.96 11.30 -13.14
CA LEU A 151 -6.52 12.63 -13.59
C LEU A 151 -7.68 13.50 -14.10
N ASN A 152 -8.62 12.92 -14.85
CA ASN A 152 -9.79 13.65 -15.32
C ASN A 152 -10.67 14.10 -14.16
N TYR A 153 -10.92 13.21 -13.20
CA TYR A 153 -11.68 13.55 -12.01
C TYR A 153 -11.08 14.72 -11.22
N LEU A 154 -9.76 14.71 -11.02
CA LEU A 154 -9.05 15.81 -10.36
C LEU A 154 -9.08 17.11 -11.18
N ARG A 155 -8.96 17.00 -12.51
CA ARG A 155 -9.02 18.16 -13.41
C ARG A 155 -10.39 18.82 -13.37
N ASP A 156 -11.45 18.04 -13.46
CA ASP A 156 -12.84 18.52 -13.41
C ASP A 156 -13.16 19.17 -12.05
N ALA A 157 -12.52 18.69 -10.98
CA ALA A 157 -12.62 19.27 -9.64
C ALA A 157 -11.67 20.49 -9.41
N GLY A 158 -10.88 20.90 -10.40
CA GLY A 158 -9.94 22.02 -10.26
C GLY A 158 -8.77 21.75 -9.30
N LYS A 159 -8.33 20.49 -9.20
CA LYS A 159 -7.30 20.02 -8.24
C LYS A 159 -5.95 19.67 -8.88
N ILE A 160 -5.79 19.82 -10.20
CA ILE A 160 -4.50 19.61 -10.87
C ILE A 160 -3.68 20.90 -10.81
N VAL A 161 -2.40 20.76 -10.45
CA VAL A 161 -1.39 21.83 -10.52
C VAL A 161 -0.16 21.35 -11.29
N GLU A 162 0.67 22.30 -11.74
CA GLU A 162 1.93 22.07 -12.45
C GLU A 162 3.11 22.60 -11.64
#